data_AF-A0A5N9B452-F1
#
_entry.id   AF-A0A5N9B452-F1
#
_cell.length_a   1.000
_cell.length_b   1.000
_cell.length_c   1.000
_cell.angle_alpha   90.00
_cell.angle_beta   90.00
_cell.angle_gamma   90.00
#
_symmetry.space_group_name_H-M   'P 1'
#
loop_
_entity.id
_entity.type
_entity.pdbx_description
1 polymer ?
#
loop_
_entity_poly.entity_id
_entity_poly.type
_entity_poly.pdbx_seq_one_letter_code
_entity_poly.pdbx_strand_id
1 'polypeptide(L)'
;MRKFMGNDFKSLFMLDPEVTYFNHGAYGGCPEYILSAMMEWQKTLEKNPSKYMEELYDNLENSRHSLSKFIDCDKDDIVFFNNPTTAMNTIVKSLNLNQGDEILSTDHEYGAMNITWDYICEKTGAKFIRTEIPTPYVSKEHFVHEIEKNITSKTKMIFISHITSSTALIFPAKEICELAKSHNILSFIDGAHAPAQIPLSINEIDPDFYAGACHKWMCSPKGVAFLYTKKILQDSIDPLIISHGFGKTPKGSKLYSGSNYLNYHQWQGTRDFSNVLTVPKLIQFLNDNDWVNIAKNCHNLALYARNEISNLLDTQPISSNEYIGQMTSIPIDTDDPLKLKTELSKNYKIEVPVTSWNNKNLIRISIQAYNTKEDVRKLVDALHEIRSN
;
A
#
# COMPACT_ATOMS: atom_id res chain seq x y z
N MET A 1 22.49 18.37 7.14
CA MET A 1 21.73 17.54 6.18
C MET A 1 22.43 17.62 4.83
N ARG A 2 22.74 16.49 4.20
CA ARG A 2 23.08 16.48 2.77
C ARG A 2 21.74 16.64 2.03
N LYS A 3 21.49 17.82 1.43
CA LYS A 3 20.63 17.84 0.25
C LYS A 3 21.35 16.97 -0.77
N PHE A 4 20.72 15.92 -1.29
CA PHE A 4 21.29 15.15 -2.38
C PHE A 4 21.20 16.03 -3.63
N MET A 5 22.19 16.92 -3.79
CA MET A 5 22.32 17.84 -4.90
C MET A 5 22.90 17.08 -6.10
N GLY A 6 22.06 16.23 -6.70
CA GLY A 6 22.35 15.48 -7.90
C GLY A 6 21.08 14.75 -8.34
N ASN A 7 20.73 14.85 -9.62
CA ASN A 7 19.55 14.18 -10.20
C ASN A 7 19.69 12.64 -10.26
N ASP A 8 20.74 12.06 -9.69
CA ASP A 8 20.97 10.63 -9.68
C ASP A 8 20.41 9.97 -8.41
N PHE A 9 19.09 9.84 -8.38
CA PHE A 9 18.40 9.08 -7.33
C PHE A 9 18.75 7.59 -7.37
N LYS A 10 19.23 7.05 -8.49
CA LYS A 10 19.59 5.62 -8.60
C LYS A 10 20.71 5.25 -7.63
N SER A 11 21.69 6.14 -7.48
CA SER A 11 22.79 5.96 -6.51
C SER A 11 22.35 5.89 -5.04
N LEU A 12 21.13 6.35 -4.71
CA LEU A 12 20.62 6.29 -3.34
C LEU A 12 20.09 4.90 -2.97
N PHE A 13 19.78 4.05 -3.96
CA PHE A 13 19.22 2.73 -3.75
C PHE A 13 20.27 1.66 -4.01
N MET A 14 20.20 0.57 -3.24
CA MET A 14 21.10 -0.58 -3.39
C MET A 14 20.56 -1.63 -4.38
N LEU A 15 19.88 -1.18 -5.45
CA LEU A 15 19.40 -2.09 -6.49
C LEU A 15 20.57 -2.57 -7.35
N ASP A 16 20.47 -3.77 -7.89
CA ASP A 16 21.45 -4.29 -8.86
C ASP A 16 21.52 -3.35 -10.08
N PRO A 17 22.69 -2.74 -10.38
CA PRO A 17 22.81 -1.78 -11.47
C PRO A 17 22.58 -2.39 -12.86
N GLU A 18 22.73 -3.71 -13.00
CA GLU A 18 22.49 -4.45 -14.25
C GLU A 18 21.00 -4.72 -14.49
N VAL A 19 20.16 -4.58 -13.47
CA VAL A 19 18.72 -4.87 -13.55
C VAL A 19 17.93 -3.59 -13.78
N THR A 20 17.12 -3.57 -14.82
CA THR A 20 16.08 -2.55 -15.00
C THR A 20 14.84 -2.96 -14.19
N TYR A 21 14.65 -2.31 -13.04
CA TYR A 21 13.64 -2.68 -12.04
C TYR A 21 12.36 -1.84 -12.16
N PHE A 22 11.28 -2.45 -12.67
CA PHE A 22 9.94 -1.86 -12.81
C PHE A 22 8.92 -2.43 -11.82
N ASN A 23 9.37 -3.20 -10.81
CA ASN A 23 8.49 -3.85 -9.84
C ASN A 23 8.48 -3.16 -8.46
N HIS A 24 8.73 -1.85 -8.41
CA HIS A 24 8.72 -1.09 -7.15
C HIS A 24 7.39 -1.26 -6.39
N GLY A 25 6.26 -1.33 -7.08
CA GLY A 25 4.94 -1.50 -6.45
C GLY A 25 4.76 -2.81 -5.68
N ALA A 26 5.54 -3.87 -5.95
CA ALA A 26 5.42 -5.12 -5.19
C ALA A 26 6.07 -5.01 -3.81
N TYR A 27 7.36 -4.68 -3.76
CA TYR A 27 8.15 -4.76 -2.54
C TYR A 27 8.78 -3.43 -2.13
N GLY A 28 8.88 -2.45 -3.02
CA GLY A 28 9.59 -1.18 -2.85
C GLY A 28 11.12 -1.32 -2.85
N GLY A 29 11.81 -0.19 -2.84
CA GLY A 29 13.25 -0.07 -2.61
C GLY A 29 13.52 0.79 -1.39
N CYS A 30 14.55 0.49 -0.60
CA CYS A 30 14.95 1.29 0.55
C CYS A 30 16.25 2.04 0.21
N PRO A 31 16.30 3.38 0.36
CA PRO A 31 17.54 4.12 0.18
C PRO A 31 18.58 3.66 1.21
N GLU A 32 19.84 3.55 0.79
CA GLU A 32 20.95 3.09 1.63
C GLU A 32 21.01 3.89 2.94
N TYR A 33 20.86 5.21 2.87
CA TYR A 33 20.88 6.09 4.04
C TYR A 33 19.81 5.77 5.09
N ILE A 34 18.64 5.30 4.66
CA ILE A 34 17.54 4.88 5.54
C ILE A 34 17.83 3.47 6.09
N LEU A 35 18.33 2.57 5.24
CA LEU A 35 18.74 1.24 5.69
C LEU A 35 19.85 1.30 6.73
N SER A 36 20.87 2.15 6.54
CA SER A 36 21.90 2.38 7.55
C SER A 36 21.31 2.89 8.85
N ALA A 37 20.28 3.74 8.81
CA ALA A 37 19.59 4.19 10.02
C ALA A 37 18.91 3.05 10.78
N MET A 38 18.30 2.11 10.07
CA MET A 38 17.74 0.90 10.67
C MET A 38 18.83 0.07 11.34
N MET A 39 19.98 -0.12 10.68
CA MET A 39 21.11 -0.86 11.26
C MET A 39 21.68 -0.19 12.52
N GLU A 40 21.69 1.15 12.59
CA GLU A 40 22.09 1.86 13.82
C GLU A 40 21.08 1.64 14.97
N TRP A 41 19.77 1.56 14.68
CA TRP A 41 18.78 1.16 15.67
C TRP A 41 18.98 -0.28 16.14
N GLN A 42 19.32 -1.20 15.25
CA GLN A 42 19.63 -2.60 15.60
C GLN A 42 20.87 -2.68 16.50
N LYS A 43 21.93 -1.94 16.18
CA LYS A 43 23.12 -1.84 17.06
C LYS A 43 22.75 -1.27 18.44
N THR A 44 21.85 -0.29 18.48
CA THR A 44 21.36 0.30 19.73
C THR A 44 20.58 -0.71 20.58
N LEU A 45 19.71 -1.48 19.94
CA LEU A 45 18.97 -2.59 20.56
C LEU A 45 19.94 -3.60 21.19
N GLU A 46 20.92 -4.09 20.44
CA GLU A 46 21.86 -5.12 20.94
C GLU A 46 22.84 -4.59 21.98
N LYS A 47 23.16 -3.29 21.96
CA LYS A 47 24.05 -2.68 22.96
C LYS A 47 23.47 -2.71 24.37
N ASN A 48 22.15 -2.55 24.51
CA ASN A 48 21.45 -2.69 25.79
C ASN A 48 19.94 -2.96 25.55
N PRO A 49 19.55 -4.24 25.42
CA PRO A 49 18.18 -4.60 25.08
C PRO A 49 17.15 -4.10 26.09
N SER A 50 17.44 -4.18 27.40
CA SER A 50 16.52 -3.71 28.43
C SER A 50 16.25 -2.22 28.34
N LYS A 51 17.30 -1.41 28.17
CA LYS A 51 17.16 0.04 28.00
C LYS A 51 16.40 0.39 26.71
N TYR A 52 16.71 -0.28 25.61
CA TYR A 52 15.98 -0.07 24.35
C TYR A 52 14.48 -0.36 24.53
N MET A 53 14.15 -1.47 25.19
CA MET A 53 12.78 -1.87 25.48
C MET A 53 12.07 -0.89 26.42
N GLU A 54 12.80 -0.29 27.37
CA GLU A 54 12.29 0.76 28.24
C GLU A 54 11.94 2.05 27.50
N GLU A 55 12.65 2.39 26.42
CA GLU A 55 12.47 3.62 25.62
C GLU A 55 11.58 3.38 24.38
N LEU A 56 11.18 2.14 24.10
CA LEU A 56 10.53 1.76 22.85
C LEU A 56 9.21 2.52 22.61
N TYR A 57 8.35 2.66 23.63
CA TYR A 57 7.03 3.27 23.45
C TYR A 57 7.11 4.76 23.08
N ASP A 58 8.04 5.50 23.67
CA ASP A 58 8.28 6.92 23.34
C ASP A 58 8.80 7.04 21.90
N ASN A 59 9.70 6.14 21.49
CA ASN A 59 10.23 6.09 20.13
C ASN A 59 9.17 5.67 19.08
N LEU A 60 8.28 4.75 19.44
CA LEU A 60 7.12 4.39 18.62
C LEU A 60 6.13 5.55 18.51
N GLU A 61 5.89 6.29 19.59
CA GLU A 61 5.05 7.48 19.58
C GLU A 61 5.62 8.55 18.67
N ASN A 62 6.92 8.82 18.75
CA ASN A 62 7.59 9.74 17.83
C ASN A 62 7.45 9.30 16.35
N SER A 63 7.51 7.99 16.11
CA SER A 63 7.29 7.42 14.77
C SER A 63 5.85 7.61 14.30
N ARG A 64 4.85 7.39 15.18
CA ARG A 64 3.43 7.65 14.87
C ARG A 64 3.17 9.12 14.63
N HIS A 65 3.68 10.01 15.47
CA HIS A 65 3.52 11.46 15.34
C HIS A 65 4.12 11.99 14.04
N SER A 66 5.27 11.47 13.64
CA SER A 66 5.87 11.83 12.35
C SER A 66 4.98 11.35 11.19
N LEU A 67 4.51 10.10 11.22
CA LEU A 67 3.63 9.56 10.20
C LEU A 67 2.28 10.27 10.15
N SER A 68 1.66 10.55 11.29
CA SER A 68 0.33 11.17 11.37
C SER A 68 0.31 12.58 10.80
N LYS A 69 1.41 13.33 10.96
CA LYS A 69 1.60 14.62 10.27
C LYS A 69 1.75 14.46 8.75
N PHE A 70 2.41 13.39 8.31
CA PHE A 70 2.64 13.13 6.88
C PHE A 70 1.36 12.69 6.15
N ILE A 71 0.48 11.92 6.80
CA ILE A 71 -0.78 11.43 6.21
C ILE A 71 -2.02 12.19 6.70
N ASP A 72 -1.82 13.25 7.50
CA ASP A 72 -2.88 14.09 8.08
C ASP A 72 -3.95 13.31 8.87
N CYS A 73 -3.59 12.87 10.08
CA CYS A 73 -4.50 12.33 11.09
C CYS A 73 -3.95 12.49 12.52
N ASP A 74 -4.70 12.03 13.52
CA ASP A 74 -4.19 11.91 14.89
C ASP A 74 -3.19 10.75 15.02
N LYS A 75 -2.13 10.96 15.81
CA LYS A 75 -1.10 9.94 16.08
C LYS A 75 -1.66 8.75 16.87
N ASP A 76 -2.70 8.97 17.67
CA ASP A 76 -3.30 7.94 18.54
C ASP A 76 -4.27 7.03 17.77
N ASP A 77 -4.53 7.36 16.50
CA ASP A 77 -5.34 6.56 15.57
C ASP A 77 -4.51 5.60 14.72
N ILE A 78 -3.17 5.62 14.85
CA ILE A 78 -2.23 4.83 14.05
C ILE A 78 -1.65 3.67 14.87
N VAL A 79 -1.59 2.47 14.27
CA VAL A 79 -0.75 1.37 14.74
C VAL A 79 0.14 0.83 13.62
N PHE A 80 1.39 0.49 13.95
CA PHE A 80 2.33 -0.12 13.01
C PHE A 80 2.21 -1.64 12.93
N PHE A 81 2.21 -2.15 11.70
CA PHE A 81 2.23 -3.57 11.37
C PHE A 81 3.38 -3.88 10.42
N ASN A 82 3.74 -5.16 10.30
CA ASN A 82 4.82 -5.58 9.40
C ASN A 82 4.44 -5.40 7.92
N ASN A 83 3.15 -5.49 7.60
CA ASN A 83 2.65 -5.36 6.23
C ASN A 83 1.14 -5.03 6.25
N PRO A 84 0.58 -4.49 5.14
CA PRO A 84 -0.85 -4.19 5.04
C PRO A 84 -1.73 -5.43 5.23
N THR A 85 -1.31 -6.61 4.77
CA THR A 85 -2.11 -7.84 4.91
C THR A 85 -2.38 -8.16 6.38
N THR A 86 -1.38 -8.05 7.26
CA THR A 86 -1.55 -8.22 8.70
C THR A 86 -2.44 -7.12 9.30
N ALA A 87 -2.20 -5.85 8.94
CA ALA A 87 -3.02 -4.72 9.39
C ALA A 87 -4.51 -4.93 9.04
N MET A 88 -4.79 -5.35 7.81
CA MET A 88 -6.16 -5.55 7.34
C MET A 88 -6.81 -6.79 7.96
N ASN A 89 -6.06 -7.86 8.17
CA ASN A 89 -6.57 -9.03 8.88
C ASN A 89 -7.00 -8.70 10.31
N THR A 90 -6.35 -7.75 10.98
CA THR A 90 -6.78 -7.27 12.30
C THR A 90 -8.20 -6.74 12.26
N ILE A 91 -8.54 -5.90 11.27
CA ILE A 91 -9.90 -5.39 11.10
C ILE A 91 -10.86 -6.51 10.73
N VAL A 92 -10.57 -7.27 9.66
CA VAL A 92 -11.47 -8.30 9.15
C VAL A 92 -11.86 -9.31 10.22
N LYS A 93 -10.91 -9.74 11.06
CA LYS A 93 -11.17 -10.70 12.14
C LYS A 93 -11.84 -10.11 13.37
N SER A 94 -11.86 -8.78 13.52
CA SER A 94 -12.57 -8.09 14.61
C SER A 94 -14.04 -7.83 14.29
N LEU A 95 -14.43 -7.93 13.01
CA LEU A 95 -15.81 -7.69 12.61
C LEU A 95 -16.74 -8.78 13.13
N ASN A 96 -17.82 -8.38 13.78
CA ASN A 96 -18.90 -9.27 14.21
C ASN A 96 -19.92 -9.48 13.09
N LEU A 97 -19.51 -10.22 12.04
CA LEU A 97 -20.35 -10.54 10.89
C LEU A 97 -21.29 -11.71 11.19
N ASN A 98 -22.53 -11.58 10.75
CA ASN A 98 -23.56 -12.61 10.88
C ASN A 98 -23.90 -13.22 9.51
N GLN A 99 -24.62 -14.35 9.55
CA GLN A 99 -25.09 -15.00 8.34
C GLN A 99 -25.91 -14.04 7.47
N GLY A 100 -25.49 -13.92 6.21
CA GLY A 100 -26.13 -13.07 5.21
C GLY A 100 -25.69 -11.60 5.22
N ASP A 101 -24.86 -11.15 6.18
CA ASP A 101 -24.23 -9.82 6.08
C ASP A 101 -23.39 -9.72 4.81
N GLU A 102 -23.29 -8.53 4.23
CA GLU A 102 -22.60 -8.30 2.95
C GLU A 102 -21.40 -7.37 3.13
N ILE A 103 -20.27 -7.77 2.56
CA ILE A 103 -19.09 -6.92 2.37
C ILE A 103 -19.05 -6.58 0.88
N LEU A 104 -19.24 -5.30 0.57
CA LEU A 104 -19.25 -4.81 -0.79
C LEU A 104 -17.85 -4.35 -1.20
N SER A 105 -17.42 -4.73 -2.40
CA SER A 105 -16.09 -4.41 -2.92
C SER A 105 -16.07 -4.42 -4.45
N THR A 106 -14.89 -4.48 -5.04
CA THR A 106 -14.65 -4.54 -6.49
C THR A 106 -14.03 -5.87 -6.90
N ASP A 107 -14.03 -6.16 -8.19
CA ASP A 107 -13.26 -7.23 -8.83
C ASP A 107 -11.79 -6.87 -9.10
N HIS A 108 -11.32 -5.72 -8.60
CA HIS A 108 -9.91 -5.27 -8.72
C HIS A 108 -9.07 -5.53 -7.48
N GLU A 109 -9.65 -6.11 -6.42
CA GLU A 109 -8.98 -6.19 -5.13
C GLU A 109 -7.76 -7.12 -5.13
N TYR A 110 -6.83 -6.82 -4.22
CA TYR A 110 -5.62 -7.60 -4.05
C TYR A 110 -5.93 -9.06 -3.69
N GLY A 111 -5.25 -10.01 -4.35
CA GLY A 111 -5.53 -11.44 -4.20
C GLY A 111 -5.52 -11.95 -2.75
N ALA A 112 -4.61 -11.46 -1.90
CA ALA A 112 -4.59 -11.86 -0.49
C ALA A 112 -5.81 -11.33 0.29
N MET A 113 -6.35 -10.16 -0.10
CA MET A 113 -7.56 -9.61 0.50
C MET A 113 -8.81 -10.31 -0.02
N ASN A 114 -8.86 -10.70 -1.30
CA ASN A 114 -9.89 -11.60 -1.81
C ASN A 114 -9.96 -12.89 -0.96
N ILE A 115 -8.82 -13.56 -0.77
CA ILE A 115 -8.73 -14.78 0.07
C ILE A 115 -9.16 -14.51 1.51
N THR A 116 -8.74 -13.38 2.10
CA THR A 116 -9.09 -13.01 3.48
C THR A 116 -10.60 -12.82 3.64
N TRP A 117 -11.24 -12.13 2.69
CA TRP A 117 -12.68 -11.88 2.70
C TRP A 117 -13.50 -13.14 2.43
N ASP A 118 -13.08 -13.97 1.46
CA ASP A 118 -13.73 -15.26 1.20
C ASP A 118 -13.68 -16.16 2.44
N TYR A 119 -12.51 -16.24 3.09
CA TYR A 119 -12.33 -17.03 4.31
C TYR A 119 -13.25 -16.60 5.46
N ILE A 120 -13.35 -15.30 5.75
CA ILE A 120 -14.21 -14.84 6.85
C ILE A 120 -15.70 -14.99 6.51
N CYS A 121 -16.07 -14.82 5.24
CA CYS A 121 -17.44 -15.00 4.77
C CYS A 121 -17.87 -16.47 4.86
N GLU A 122 -17.00 -17.41 4.47
CA GLU A 122 -17.23 -18.85 4.66
C GLU A 122 -17.44 -19.19 6.14
N LYS A 123 -16.61 -18.62 7.02
CA LYS A 123 -16.68 -18.89 8.47
C LYS A 123 -17.95 -18.34 9.15
N THR A 124 -18.44 -17.19 8.70
CA THR A 124 -19.54 -16.46 9.35
C THR A 124 -20.88 -16.63 8.64
N GLY A 125 -20.89 -17.12 7.40
CA GLY A 125 -22.04 -17.13 6.52
C GLY A 125 -22.36 -15.76 5.89
N ALA A 126 -21.49 -14.75 6.08
CA ALA A 126 -21.55 -13.50 5.34
C ALA A 126 -21.24 -13.71 3.85
N LYS A 127 -21.41 -12.68 3.04
CA LYS A 127 -21.18 -12.71 1.60
C LYS A 127 -20.21 -11.62 1.18
N PHE A 128 -19.26 -11.99 0.34
CA PHE A 128 -18.36 -11.02 -0.29
C PHE A 128 -18.85 -10.68 -1.70
N ILE A 129 -19.42 -9.48 -1.84
CA ILE A 129 -20.05 -8.99 -3.06
C ILE A 129 -19.02 -8.18 -3.84
N ARG A 130 -18.63 -8.68 -5.02
CA ARG A 130 -17.65 -8.03 -5.89
C ARG A 130 -18.38 -7.33 -7.04
N THR A 131 -18.33 -6.02 -7.02
CA THR A 131 -18.83 -5.19 -8.11
C THR A 131 -17.85 -5.24 -9.27
N GLU A 132 -18.34 -5.57 -10.46
CA GLU A 132 -17.55 -5.48 -11.68
C GLU A 132 -17.31 -4.01 -12.04
N ILE A 133 -16.04 -3.60 -12.13
CA ILE A 133 -15.68 -2.26 -12.58
C ILE A 133 -15.05 -2.38 -13.98
N PRO A 134 -15.59 -1.67 -14.99
CA PRO A 134 -15.15 -1.87 -16.37
C PRO A 134 -13.73 -1.36 -16.62
N THR A 135 -13.07 -1.99 -17.59
CA THR A 135 -11.85 -1.48 -18.23
C THR A 135 -12.10 -1.35 -19.74
N PRO A 136 -11.94 -0.15 -20.35
CA PRO A 136 -11.36 1.06 -19.77
C PRO A 136 -12.20 1.70 -18.64
N TYR A 137 -11.51 2.21 -17.61
CA TYR A 137 -12.13 2.90 -16.48
C TYR A 137 -12.81 4.18 -16.94
N VAL A 138 -14.09 4.34 -16.60
CA VAL A 138 -14.98 5.36 -17.17
C VAL A 138 -14.85 6.70 -16.46
N SER A 139 -15.27 6.77 -15.20
CA SER A 139 -15.17 7.96 -14.36
C SER A 139 -15.37 7.62 -12.88
N LYS A 140 -15.09 8.58 -11.99
CA LYS A 140 -15.38 8.43 -10.56
C LYS A 140 -16.88 8.29 -10.28
N GLU A 141 -17.70 9.08 -10.97
CA GLU A 141 -19.16 9.09 -10.83
C GLU A 141 -19.74 7.75 -11.25
N HIS A 142 -19.24 7.19 -12.36
CA HIS A 142 -19.62 5.85 -12.78
C HIS A 142 -19.21 4.80 -11.74
N PHE A 143 -17.98 4.86 -11.22
CA PHE A 143 -17.52 3.94 -10.17
C PHE A 143 -18.41 3.98 -8.93
N VAL A 144 -18.72 5.18 -8.42
CA VAL A 144 -19.58 5.36 -7.25
C VAL A 144 -20.98 4.81 -7.52
N HIS A 145 -21.55 5.06 -8.69
CA HIS A 145 -22.85 4.51 -9.09
C HIS A 145 -22.86 2.98 -9.14
N GLU A 146 -21.81 2.37 -9.66
CA GLU A 146 -21.66 0.92 -9.75
C GLU A 146 -21.54 0.25 -8.37
N ILE A 147 -20.94 0.94 -7.39
CA ILE A 147 -20.94 0.49 -6.00
C ILE A 147 -22.33 0.69 -5.37
N GLU A 148 -22.91 1.89 -5.49
CA GLU A 148 -24.19 2.24 -4.87
C GLU A 148 -25.32 1.28 -5.26
N LYS A 149 -25.42 0.89 -6.54
CA LYS A 149 -26.46 -0.04 -7.02
C LYS A 149 -26.42 -1.43 -6.35
N ASN A 150 -25.28 -1.81 -5.78
CA ASN A 150 -25.08 -3.09 -5.11
C ASN A 150 -25.24 -2.99 -3.58
N ILE A 151 -25.51 -1.79 -3.04
CA ILE A 151 -25.81 -1.62 -1.62
C ILE A 151 -27.19 -2.19 -1.31
N THR A 152 -27.26 -3.00 -0.26
CA THR A 152 -28.51 -3.54 0.28
C THR A 152 -28.62 -3.24 1.78
N SER A 153 -29.77 -3.57 2.39
CA SER A 153 -29.92 -3.48 3.84
C SER A 153 -29.00 -4.43 4.63
N LYS A 154 -28.32 -5.35 3.94
CA LYS A 154 -27.38 -6.32 4.53
C LYS A 154 -25.92 -5.87 4.42
N THR A 155 -25.63 -4.83 3.63
CA THR A 155 -24.27 -4.31 3.48
C THR A 155 -23.77 -3.73 4.81
N LYS A 156 -22.67 -4.27 5.33
CA LYS A 156 -22.04 -3.85 6.59
C LYS A 156 -20.75 -3.07 6.39
N MET A 157 -20.07 -3.30 5.27
CA MET A 157 -18.83 -2.62 4.94
C MET A 157 -18.68 -2.46 3.43
N ILE A 158 -18.08 -1.34 3.02
CA ILE A 158 -17.48 -1.17 1.69
C ILE A 158 -15.97 -1.24 1.84
N PHE A 159 -15.34 -2.22 1.18
CA PHE A 159 -13.90 -2.40 1.13
C PHE A 159 -13.39 -2.11 -0.28
N ILE A 160 -12.45 -1.18 -0.45
CA ILE A 160 -11.83 -0.93 -1.76
C ILE A 160 -10.33 -0.63 -1.64
N SER A 161 -9.59 -1.00 -2.68
CA SER A 161 -8.23 -0.48 -2.88
C SER A 161 -8.27 1.00 -3.28
N HIS A 162 -7.44 1.84 -2.65
CA HIS A 162 -7.24 3.24 -3.10
C HIS A 162 -6.46 3.28 -4.42
N ILE A 163 -5.45 2.42 -4.55
CA ILE A 163 -4.74 2.17 -5.81
C ILE A 163 -4.61 0.66 -5.99
N THR A 164 -5.27 0.14 -7.01
CA THR A 164 -5.37 -1.30 -7.28
C THR A 164 -4.04 -1.91 -7.67
N SER A 165 -3.77 -3.16 -7.24
CA SER A 165 -2.50 -3.81 -7.55
C SER A 165 -2.39 -4.18 -9.03
N SER A 166 -3.30 -4.99 -9.56
CA SER A 166 -3.15 -5.55 -10.91
C SER A 166 -3.36 -4.54 -12.02
N THR A 167 -4.30 -3.61 -11.85
CA THR A 167 -4.67 -2.61 -12.85
C THR A 167 -4.03 -1.25 -12.62
N ALA A 168 -3.46 -0.97 -11.45
CA ALA A 168 -2.80 0.30 -11.12
C ALA A 168 -3.72 1.55 -11.23
N LEU A 169 -5.03 1.34 -11.11
CA LEU A 169 -6.04 2.40 -11.13
C LEU A 169 -6.18 3.03 -9.75
N ILE A 170 -6.28 4.36 -9.72
CA ILE A 170 -6.63 5.17 -8.55
C ILE A 170 -8.17 5.23 -8.45
N PHE A 171 -8.72 4.71 -7.37
CA PHE A 171 -10.17 4.73 -7.10
C PHE A 171 -10.57 5.90 -6.19
N PRO A 172 -11.83 6.35 -6.26
CA PRO A 172 -12.32 7.52 -5.52
C PRO A 172 -12.59 7.19 -4.05
N ALA A 173 -11.53 7.04 -3.25
CA ALA A 173 -11.63 6.62 -1.85
C ALA A 173 -12.46 7.56 -0.99
N LYS A 174 -12.34 8.88 -1.21
CA LYS A 174 -13.11 9.91 -0.48
C LYS A 174 -14.60 9.77 -0.77
N GLU A 175 -14.96 9.71 -2.04
CA GLU A 175 -16.35 9.63 -2.48
C GLU A 175 -17.02 8.33 -2.00
N ILE A 176 -16.25 7.24 -1.87
CA ILE A 176 -16.73 5.97 -1.32
C ILE A 176 -16.91 6.04 0.20
N CYS A 177 -16.04 6.74 0.93
CA CYS A 177 -16.23 6.97 2.36
C CYS A 177 -17.47 7.85 2.61
N GLU A 178 -17.70 8.87 1.79
CA GLU A 178 -18.91 9.70 1.81
C GLU A 178 -20.18 8.87 1.53
N LEU A 179 -20.14 8.01 0.49
CA LEU A 179 -21.23 7.08 0.18
C LEU A 179 -21.52 6.14 1.35
N ALA A 180 -20.50 5.45 1.88
CA ALA A 180 -20.65 4.52 3.00
C ALA A 180 -21.28 5.21 4.22
N LYS A 181 -20.82 6.41 4.55
CA LYS A 181 -21.35 7.23 5.64
C LYS A 181 -22.82 7.60 5.43
N SER A 182 -23.22 7.96 4.21
CA SER A 182 -24.63 8.28 3.89
C SER A 182 -25.59 7.10 4.07
N HIS A 183 -25.07 5.87 3.99
CA HIS A 183 -25.81 4.63 4.21
C HIS A 183 -25.57 3.98 5.59
N ASN A 184 -24.81 4.63 6.48
CA ASN A 184 -24.40 4.08 7.78
C ASN A 184 -23.70 2.70 7.66
N ILE A 185 -22.79 2.60 6.69
CA ILE A 185 -21.97 1.43 6.36
C ILE A 185 -20.51 1.77 6.69
N LEU A 186 -19.73 0.79 7.18
CA LEU A 186 -18.31 1.00 7.46
C LEU A 186 -17.51 1.14 6.16
N SER A 187 -16.52 2.04 6.12
CA SER A 187 -15.57 2.15 5.02
C SER A 187 -14.18 1.59 5.37
N PHE A 188 -13.64 0.71 4.53
CA PHE A 188 -12.29 0.20 4.70
C PHE A 188 -11.47 0.35 3.43
N ILE A 189 -10.45 1.21 3.47
CA ILE A 189 -9.60 1.51 2.33
C ILE A 189 -8.26 0.76 2.43
N ASP A 190 -7.96 -0.08 1.43
CA ASP A 190 -6.61 -0.61 1.19
C ASP A 190 -5.78 0.45 0.44
N GLY A 191 -5.06 1.24 1.22
CA GLY A 191 -4.12 2.24 0.75
C GLY A 191 -2.70 1.74 0.60
N ALA A 192 -2.43 0.44 0.46
CA ALA A 192 -1.05 -0.09 0.41
C ALA A 192 -0.17 0.60 -0.63
N HIS A 193 -0.74 1.04 -1.75
CA HIS A 193 -0.01 1.73 -2.80
C HIS A 193 -0.06 3.27 -2.70
N ALA A 194 -0.79 3.89 -1.77
CA ALA A 194 -1.01 5.34 -1.80
C ALA A 194 0.08 6.21 -1.13
N PRO A 195 0.61 5.90 0.07
CA PRO A 195 1.51 6.79 0.80
C PRO A 195 2.75 7.19 0.00
N ALA A 196 2.99 8.49 -0.18
CA ALA A 196 4.04 9.07 -1.03
C ALA A 196 3.95 8.75 -2.54
N GLN A 197 2.95 7.98 -2.99
CA GLN A 197 2.65 7.85 -4.42
C GLN A 197 1.75 8.98 -4.91
N ILE A 198 0.72 9.29 -4.13
CA ILE A 198 -0.26 10.36 -4.35
C ILE A 198 -0.37 11.24 -3.10
N PRO A 199 -0.89 12.48 -3.21
CA PRO A 199 -1.30 13.25 -2.04
C PRO A 199 -2.28 12.43 -1.19
N LEU A 200 -2.05 12.38 0.12
CA LEU A 200 -2.84 11.58 1.05
C LEU A 200 -3.13 12.41 2.29
N SER A 201 -4.42 12.70 2.50
CA SER A 201 -4.94 13.16 3.79
C SER A 201 -6.02 12.20 4.26
N ILE A 202 -5.81 11.57 5.41
CA ILE A 202 -6.78 10.67 6.02
C ILE A 202 -7.98 11.47 6.52
N ASN A 203 -7.76 12.65 7.09
CA ASN A 203 -8.84 13.55 7.51
C ASN A 203 -9.75 13.99 6.34
N GLU A 204 -9.19 14.25 5.14
CA GLU A 204 -9.98 14.60 3.96
C GLU A 204 -10.77 13.42 3.37
N ILE A 205 -10.24 12.20 3.48
CA ILE A 205 -10.91 10.96 3.02
C ILE A 205 -11.99 10.52 4.03
N ASP A 206 -11.78 10.75 5.33
CA ASP A 206 -12.65 10.37 6.46
C ASP A 206 -13.03 8.85 6.49
N PRO A 207 -12.08 7.90 6.30
CA PRO A 207 -12.40 6.48 6.33
C PRO A 207 -12.67 5.99 7.75
N ASP A 208 -13.39 4.88 7.91
CA ASP A 208 -13.47 4.19 9.20
C ASP A 208 -12.17 3.43 9.50
N PHE A 209 -11.59 2.81 8.47
CA PHE A 209 -10.30 2.14 8.52
C PHE A 209 -9.47 2.43 7.27
N TYR A 210 -8.16 2.59 7.43
CA TYR A 210 -7.23 2.76 6.32
C TYR A 210 -5.92 2.02 6.58
N ALA A 211 -5.52 1.12 5.68
CA ALA A 211 -4.24 0.42 5.79
C ALA A 211 -3.26 0.95 4.73
N GLY A 212 -2.00 1.19 5.09
CA GLY A 212 -0.98 1.72 4.16
C GLY A 212 0.37 1.02 4.30
N ALA A 213 1.16 1.01 3.22
CA ALA A 213 2.51 0.45 3.24
C ALA A 213 3.57 1.57 3.15
N CYS A 214 4.40 1.70 4.19
CA CYS A 214 5.55 2.61 4.14
C CYS A 214 6.71 1.99 3.32
N HIS A 215 6.81 0.66 3.29
CA HIS A 215 7.93 -0.03 2.63
C HIS A 215 7.85 -0.11 1.11
N LYS A 216 6.74 0.38 0.53
CA LYS A 216 6.57 0.55 -0.91
C LYS A 216 7.05 1.96 -1.30
N TRP A 217 6.12 2.87 -1.55
CA TRP A 217 6.41 4.17 -2.19
C TRP A 217 7.01 5.23 -1.28
N MET A 218 6.82 5.13 0.04
CA MET A 218 7.60 5.93 0.98
C MET A 218 9.05 5.45 1.09
N CYS A 219 9.37 4.27 0.55
CA CYS A 219 10.71 3.70 0.52
C CYS A 219 11.30 3.37 1.91
N SER A 220 10.48 3.01 2.89
CA SER A 220 10.98 2.54 4.19
C SER A 220 11.70 1.19 4.08
N PRO A 221 12.46 0.77 5.10
CA PRO A 221 12.87 -0.63 5.22
C PRO A 221 11.64 -1.54 5.23
N LYS A 222 11.84 -2.80 4.83
CA LYS A 222 10.76 -3.80 4.83
C LYS A 222 10.21 -3.99 6.24
N GLY A 223 8.94 -4.38 6.32
CA GLY A 223 8.29 -4.61 7.61
C GLY A 223 7.64 -3.37 8.23
N VAL A 224 7.36 -2.31 7.46
CA VAL A 224 6.64 -1.12 7.96
C VAL A 224 5.38 -0.87 7.13
N ALA A 225 4.25 -1.00 7.79
CA ALA A 225 2.92 -0.66 7.35
C ALA A 225 2.16 -0.03 8.52
N PHE A 226 1.07 0.64 8.24
CA PHE A 226 0.22 1.23 9.27
C PHE A 226 -1.24 0.86 9.08
N LEU A 227 -1.98 0.87 10.18
CA LEU A 227 -3.42 0.85 10.24
C LEU A 227 -3.87 2.15 10.91
N TYR A 228 -4.69 2.92 10.22
CA TYR A 228 -5.50 3.96 10.82
C TYR A 228 -6.86 3.37 11.22
N THR A 229 -7.35 3.73 12.40
CA THR A 229 -8.70 3.38 12.87
C THR A 229 -9.35 4.59 13.48
N LYS A 230 -10.51 4.96 12.94
CA LYS A 230 -11.31 6.09 13.41
C LYS A 230 -11.58 5.98 14.90
N LYS A 231 -11.42 7.09 15.63
CA LYS A 231 -11.41 7.11 17.10
C LYS A 231 -12.58 6.35 17.74
N ILE A 232 -13.79 6.51 17.19
CA ILE A 232 -15.02 5.93 17.75
C ILE A 232 -15.06 4.39 17.64
N LEU A 233 -14.28 3.81 16.72
CA LEU A 233 -14.28 2.39 16.42
C LEU A 233 -13.14 1.63 17.14
N GLN A 234 -12.18 2.35 17.71
CA GLN A 234 -10.97 1.78 18.30
C GLN A 234 -11.24 0.70 19.36
N ASP A 235 -12.24 0.90 20.22
CA ASP A 235 -12.60 -0.04 21.29
C ASP A 235 -13.29 -1.31 20.78
N SER A 236 -13.68 -1.35 19.49
CA SER A 236 -14.29 -2.54 18.85
C SER A 236 -13.28 -3.42 18.11
N ILE A 237 -12.00 -3.05 18.10
CA ILE A 237 -10.96 -3.76 17.34
C ILE A 237 -10.09 -4.61 18.27
N ASP A 238 -10.29 -5.92 18.20
CA ASP A 238 -9.49 -6.91 18.93
C ASP A 238 -8.15 -7.17 18.24
N PRO A 239 -7.06 -7.37 19.00
CA PRO A 239 -5.77 -7.70 18.41
C PRO A 239 -5.75 -9.12 17.86
N LEU A 240 -5.04 -9.31 16.75
CA LEU A 240 -4.78 -10.65 16.20
C LEU A 240 -4.05 -11.57 17.19
N ILE A 241 -3.19 -10.98 18.02
CA ILE A 241 -2.36 -11.67 19.01
C ILE A 241 -2.65 -11.07 20.38
N ILE A 242 -3.13 -11.90 21.31
CA ILE A 242 -3.27 -11.53 22.72
C ILE A 242 -1.88 -11.44 23.35
N SER A 243 -1.57 -10.32 24.00
CA SER A 243 -0.24 -10.00 24.51
C SER A 243 -0.33 -9.13 25.78
N HIS A 244 0.81 -8.69 26.32
CA HIS A 244 0.91 -7.97 27.60
C HIS A 244 0.06 -6.68 27.70
N GLY A 245 -0.31 -6.09 26.57
CA GLY A 245 -1.19 -4.91 26.56
C GLY A 245 -2.68 -5.21 26.70
N PHE A 246 -3.12 -6.46 26.49
CA PHE A 246 -4.53 -6.85 26.49
C PHE A 246 -5.16 -6.81 27.90
N GLY A 247 -6.43 -6.42 27.98
CA GLY A 247 -7.16 -6.31 29.23
C GLY A 247 -6.83 -5.05 30.03
N LYS A 248 -6.80 -5.16 31.37
CA LYS A 248 -6.49 -4.03 32.26
C LYS A 248 -4.97 -3.85 32.37
N THR A 249 -4.42 -2.91 31.60
CA THR A 249 -3.02 -2.52 31.74
C THR A 249 -2.78 -1.90 33.13
N PRO A 250 -1.83 -2.39 33.95
CA PRO A 250 -1.58 -1.84 35.28
C PRO A 250 -1.19 -0.35 35.22
N LYS A 251 -1.78 0.47 36.10
CA LYS A 251 -1.39 1.88 36.25
C LYS A 251 0.11 1.96 36.61
N GLY A 252 0.87 2.76 35.86
CA GLY A 252 2.32 2.88 36.00
C GLY A 252 3.14 1.95 35.09
N SER A 253 2.50 1.04 34.35
CA SER A 253 3.16 0.30 33.27
C SER A 253 3.47 1.22 32.09
N LYS A 254 4.66 1.09 31.49
CA LYS A 254 5.00 1.79 30.23
C LYS A 254 4.13 1.36 29.05
N LEU A 255 3.43 0.22 29.18
CA LEU A 255 2.40 -0.21 28.23
C LEU A 255 1.13 0.66 28.28
N TYR A 256 0.94 1.47 29.33
CA TYR A 256 -0.27 2.27 29.48
C TYR A 256 -0.14 3.57 28.67
N SER A 257 -0.81 3.63 27.52
CA SER A 257 -0.90 4.84 26.68
C SER A 257 -2.15 5.69 26.94
N GLY A 258 -3.03 5.27 27.84
CA GLY A 258 -4.38 5.84 27.97
C GLY A 258 -5.36 5.43 26.86
N SER A 259 -4.90 4.65 25.88
CA SER A 259 -5.71 4.09 24.79
C SER A 259 -5.62 2.55 24.80
N ASN A 260 -6.74 1.86 25.00
CA ASN A 260 -6.78 0.39 24.94
C ASN A 260 -6.35 -0.10 23.55
N TYR A 261 -6.78 0.58 22.49
CA TYR A 261 -6.39 0.28 21.13
C TYR A 261 -4.86 0.26 20.94
N LEU A 262 -4.16 1.33 21.33
CA LEU A 262 -2.70 1.35 21.24
C LEU A 262 -2.06 0.27 22.13
N ASN A 263 -2.60 0.04 23.34
CA ASN A 263 -2.06 -0.99 24.23
C ASN A 263 -2.20 -2.39 23.61
N TYR A 264 -3.33 -2.69 22.97
CA TYR A 264 -3.65 -4.01 22.44
C TYR A 264 -2.83 -4.35 21.20
N HIS A 265 -2.57 -3.36 20.34
CA HIS A 265 -2.04 -3.61 19.01
C HIS A 265 -0.54 -3.32 18.84
N GLN A 266 0.09 -2.47 19.67
CA GLN A 266 1.50 -2.10 19.50
C GLN A 266 2.49 -3.24 19.85
N TRP A 267 2.18 -4.03 20.88
CA TRP A 267 3.07 -5.09 21.37
C TRP A 267 2.43 -6.46 21.17
N GLN A 268 2.75 -7.10 20.06
CA GLN A 268 2.24 -8.44 19.70
C GLN A 268 3.29 -9.54 19.89
N GLY A 269 4.24 -9.31 20.80
CA GLY A 269 5.36 -10.20 21.09
C GLY A 269 6.72 -9.56 20.79
N THR A 270 7.77 -10.13 21.38
CA THR A 270 9.16 -9.66 21.22
C THR A 270 9.59 -9.73 19.76
N ARG A 271 9.99 -8.59 19.20
CA ARG A 271 10.49 -8.46 17.83
C ARG A 271 11.37 -7.22 17.68
N ASP A 272 12.06 -7.14 16.55
CA ASP A 272 12.82 -5.94 16.16
C ASP A 272 11.86 -4.85 15.61
N PHE A 273 11.93 -3.66 16.20
CA PHE A 273 11.17 -2.46 15.79
C PHE A 273 12.04 -1.42 15.08
N SER A 274 13.32 -1.71 14.87
CA SER A 274 14.30 -0.78 14.29
C SER A 274 13.85 -0.19 12.95
N ASN A 275 13.12 -0.96 12.16
CA ASN A 275 12.52 -0.51 10.91
C ASN A 275 11.47 0.60 11.12
N VAL A 276 10.52 0.40 12.04
CA VAL A 276 9.49 1.40 12.40
C VAL A 276 10.14 2.67 12.94
N LEU A 277 11.20 2.54 13.74
CA LEU A 277 11.91 3.69 14.32
C LEU A 277 12.67 4.54 13.27
N THR A 278 12.73 4.11 12.01
CA THR A 278 13.26 4.93 10.91
C THR A 278 12.25 5.93 10.34
N VAL A 279 10.95 5.78 10.63
CA VAL A 279 9.87 6.58 10.02
C VAL A 279 10.09 8.11 10.13
N PRO A 280 10.49 8.68 11.27
CA PRO A 280 10.78 10.12 11.35
C PRO A 280 11.88 10.56 10.36
N LYS A 281 12.97 9.79 10.29
CA LYS A 281 14.11 10.06 9.40
C LYS A 281 13.75 9.85 7.92
N LEU A 282 12.87 8.89 7.64
CA LEU A 282 12.32 8.67 6.31
C LEU A 282 11.50 9.86 5.84
N ILE A 283 10.59 10.36 6.66
CA ILE A 283 9.74 11.51 6.31
C ILE A 283 10.59 12.77 6.12
N GLN A 284 11.61 12.97 6.97
CA GLN A 284 12.63 14.01 6.75
C GLN A 284 13.29 13.87 5.37
N PHE A 285 13.73 12.66 5.00
CA PHE A 285 14.33 12.40 3.68
C PHE A 285 13.36 12.71 2.53
N LEU A 286 12.09 12.32 2.63
CA LEU A 286 11.09 12.62 1.60
C LEU A 286 10.89 14.15 1.44
N ASN A 287 10.80 14.87 2.55
CA ASN A 287 10.65 16.33 2.55
C ASN A 287 11.89 17.05 1.99
N ASP A 288 13.09 16.64 2.42
CA ASP A 288 14.36 17.24 2.02
C ASP A 288 14.64 17.12 0.51
N ASN A 289 14.07 16.09 -0.12
CA ASN A 289 14.23 15.79 -1.55
C ASN A 289 12.99 16.13 -2.38
N ASP A 290 11.99 16.82 -1.81
CA ASP A 290 10.78 17.23 -2.52
C ASP A 290 10.08 16.04 -3.22
N TRP A 291 9.77 15.01 -2.43
CA TRP A 291 9.25 13.76 -2.96
C TRP A 291 7.91 13.91 -3.69
N VAL A 292 7.16 14.98 -3.42
CA VAL A 292 5.94 15.31 -4.16
C VAL A 292 6.25 15.59 -5.63
N ASN A 293 7.28 16.39 -5.91
CA ASN A 293 7.71 16.65 -7.29
C ASN A 293 8.38 15.42 -7.93
N ILE A 294 9.10 14.61 -7.15
CA ILE A 294 9.63 13.32 -7.63
C ILE A 294 8.48 12.40 -8.07
N ALA A 295 7.45 12.23 -7.23
CA ALA A 295 6.28 11.42 -7.54
C ALA A 295 5.57 11.91 -8.81
N LYS A 296 5.45 13.22 -8.99
CA LYS A 296 4.90 13.83 -10.22
C LYS A 296 5.73 13.52 -11.47
N ASN A 297 7.06 13.57 -11.36
CA ASN A 297 7.96 13.20 -12.46
C ASN A 297 7.86 11.70 -12.80
N CYS A 298 7.75 10.85 -11.78
CA CYS A 298 7.54 9.41 -11.94
C CYS A 298 6.20 9.10 -12.60
N HIS A 299 5.13 9.81 -12.23
CA HIS A 299 3.83 9.73 -12.91
C HIS A 299 3.94 10.07 -14.40
N ASN A 300 4.61 11.18 -14.75
CA ASN A 300 4.82 11.56 -16.16
C ASN A 300 5.62 10.50 -16.93
N LEU A 301 6.63 9.89 -16.30
CA LEU A 301 7.39 8.80 -16.92
C LEU A 301 6.57 7.50 -17.02
N ALA A 302 5.65 7.23 -16.08
CA ALA A 302 4.73 6.11 -16.17
C ALA A 302 3.75 6.28 -17.36
N LEU A 303 3.21 7.50 -17.54
CA LEU A 303 2.41 7.86 -18.71
C LEU A 303 3.18 7.68 -20.03
N TYR A 304 4.44 8.13 -20.07
CA TYR A 304 5.32 7.92 -21.22
C TYR A 304 5.50 6.43 -21.51
N ALA A 305 5.88 5.63 -20.51
CA ALA A 305 6.05 4.19 -20.66
C ALA A 305 4.78 3.49 -21.15
N ARG A 306 3.62 3.84 -20.58
CA ARG A 306 2.32 3.33 -21.01
C ARG A 306 2.09 3.58 -22.48
N ASN A 307 2.32 4.82 -22.94
CA ASN A 307 2.06 5.19 -24.33
C ASN A 307 3.01 4.49 -25.30
N GLU A 308 4.31 4.42 -25.01
CA GLU A 308 5.28 3.72 -25.87
C GLU A 308 4.93 2.23 -26.01
N ILE A 309 4.57 1.58 -24.91
CA ILE A 309 4.25 0.15 -24.91
C ILE A 309 2.86 -0.11 -25.51
N SER A 310 1.88 0.76 -25.26
CA SER A 310 0.56 0.66 -25.90
C SER A 310 0.67 0.79 -27.41
N ASN A 311 1.50 1.73 -27.90
CA ASN A 311 1.79 1.89 -29.32
C ASN A 311 2.51 0.66 -29.90
N LEU A 312 3.51 0.13 -29.20
CA LEU A 312 4.20 -1.09 -29.63
C LEU A 312 3.25 -2.28 -29.72
N LEU A 313 2.35 -2.45 -28.75
CA LEU A 313 1.46 -3.60 -28.64
C LEU A 313 0.14 -3.43 -29.42
N ASP A 314 -0.12 -2.26 -30.01
CA ASP A 314 -1.40 -1.89 -30.62
C ASP A 314 -2.59 -2.08 -29.66
N THR A 315 -2.42 -1.58 -28.41
CA THR A 315 -3.42 -1.69 -27.35
C THR A 315 -3.92 -0.32 -26.90
N GLN A 316 -5.12 -0.28 -26.35
CA GLN A 316 -5.68 0.92 -25.75
C GLN A 316 -5.39 0.95 -24.24
N PRO A 317 -5.09 2.13 -23.66
CA PRO A 317 -4.98 2.28 -22.21
C PRO A 317 -6.26 1.84 -21.49
N ILE A 318 -6.10 1.23 -20.31
CA ILE A 318 -7.22 0.81 -19.47
C ILE A 318 -7.85 1.96 -18.66
N SER A 319 -7.37 3.19 -18.80
CA SER A 319 -7.94 4.41 -18.20
C SER A 319 -7.34 5.66 -18.84
N SER A 320 -7.98 6.80 -18.60
CA SER A 320 -7.39 8.13 -18.79
C SER A 320 -6.23 8.40 -17.80
N ASN A 321 -5.54 9.53 -17.99
CA ASN A 321 -4.26 9.84 -17.32
C ASN A 321 -4.43 10.17 -15.83
N GLU A 322 -5.55 10.78 -15.47
CA GLU A 322 -5.86 11.23 -14.12
C GLU A 322 -6.10 10.08 -13.13
N TYR A 323 -6.34 8.87 -13.61
CA TYR A 323 -6.57 7.68 -12.78
C TYR A 323 -5.33 6.81 -12.57
N ILE A 324 -4.14 7.31 -12.91
CA ILE A 324 -2.88 6.59 -12.69
C ILE A 324 -1.90 7.41 -11.86
N GLY A 325 -1.14 6.71 -11.01
CA GLY A 325 -0.09 7.30 -10.18
C GLY A 325 1.27 7.15 -10.85
N GLN A 326 2.24 6.62 -10.10
CA GLN A 326 3.56 6.22 -10.58
C GLN A 326 3.55 4.79 -11.16
N MET A 327 2.39 4.15 -11.19
CA MET A 327 2.17 2.78 -11.65
C MET A 327 1.12 2.77 -12.75
N THR A 328 1.31 1.90 -13.74
CA THR A 328 0.37 1.74 -14.86
C THR A 328 0.37 0.31 -15.38
N SER A 329 -0.75 -0.15 -15.93
CA SER A 329 -0.88 -1.49 -16.49
C SER A 329 -1.34 -1.41 -17.94
N ILE A 330 -0.70 -2.19 -18.80
CA ILE A 330 -0.98 -2.23 -20.24
C ILE A 330 -1.46 -3.64 -20.58
N PRO A 331 -2.57 -3.80 -21.32
CA PRO A 331 -2.96 -5.09 -21.87
C PRO A 331 -1.82 -5.68 -22.71
N ILE A 332 -1.58 -6.97 -22.57
CA ILE A 332 -0.58 -7.67 -23.34
C ILE A 332 -1.11 -9.03 -23.78
N ASP A 333 -0.97 -9.33 -25.07
CA ASP A 333 -1.37 -10.61 -25.63
C ASP A 333 -0.26 -11.64 -25.38
N THR A 334 -0.53 -12.56 -24.45
CA THR A 334 0.38 -13.66 -24.11
C THR A 334 -0.42 -14.78 -23.48
N ASP A 335 -0.21 -16.01 -23.90
CA ASP A 335 -0.86 -17.19 -23.32
C ASP A 335 -0.19 -17.64 -22.00
N ASP A 336 1.03 -17.15 -21.73
CA ASP A 336 1.80 -17.50 -20.53
C ASP A 336 2.50 -16.27 -19.93
N PRO A 337 1.80 -15.52 -19.07
CA PRO A 337 2.35 -14.38 -18.34
C PRO A 337 3.62 -14.70 -17.56
N LEU A 338 3.69 -15.91 -16.98
CA LEU A 338 4.83 -16.32 -16.16
C LEU A 338 6.07 -16.56 -17.03
N LYS A 339 5.90 -17.20 -18.20
CA LYS A 339 6.97 -17.37 -19.17
C LYS A 339 7.47 -16.02 -19.68
N LEU A 340 6.59 -15.11 -20.07
CA LEU A 340 7.00 -13.76 -20.54
C LEU A 340 7.76 -12.99 -19.46
N LYS A 341 7.25 -13.00 -18.22
CA LYS A 341 7.95 -12.41 -17.06
C LYS A 341 9.34 -13.03 -16.85
N THR A 342 9.44 -14.35 -16.98
CA THR A 342 10.69 -15.09 -16.79
C THR A 342 11.69 -14.76 -17.90
N GLU A 343 11.23 -14.65 -19.15
CA GLU A 343 12.02 -14.28 -20.31
C GLU A 343 12.65 -12.88 -20.14
N LEU A 344 11.82 -11.88 -19.83
CA LEU A 344 12.27 -10.51 -19.56
C LEU A 344 13.30 -10.45 -18.43
N SER A 345 13.09 -11.20 -17.35
CA SER A 345 14.01 -11.22 -16.21
C SER A 345 15.34 -11.91 -16.54
N LYS A 346 15.31 -13.09 -17.16
CA LYS A 346 16.52 -13.91 -17.36
C LYS A 346 17.39 -13.40 -18.51
N ASN A 347 16.77 -13.07 -19.64
CA ASN A 347 17.50 -12.78 -20.87
C ASN A 347 17.71 -11.28 -21.10
N TYR A 348 16.81 -10.43 -20.59
CA TYR A 348 16.89 -8.97 -20.76
C TYR A 348 17.22 -8.21 -19.48
N LYS A 349 17.33 -8.89 -18.32
CA LYS A 349 17.57 -8.27 -17.00
C LYS A 349 16.52 -7.22 -16.63
N ILE A 350 15.26 -7.45 -17.02
CA ILE A 350 14.14 -6.56 -16.72
C ILE A 350 13.20 -7.24 -15.73
N GLU A 351 13.01 -6.61 -14.57
CA GLU A 351 12.04 -7.06 -13.58
C GLU A 351 10.75 -6.27 -13.70
N VAL A 352 9.75 -6.88 -14.33
CA VAL A 352 8.41 -6.29 -14.54
C VAL A 352 7.32 -7.34 -14.28
N PRO A 353 6.27 -7.02 -13.51
CA PRO A 353 5.11 -7.90 -13.38
C PRO A 353 4.38 -8.11 -14.71
N VAL A 354 4.08 -9.37 -15.00
CA VAL A 354 3.06 -9.77 -15.97
C VAL A 354 2.07 -10.65 -15.22
N THR A 355 0.80 -10.26 -15.19
CA THR A 355 -0.24 -10.89 -14.35
C THR A 355 -1.55 -11.03 -15.08
N SER A 356 -2.31 -12.07 -14.75
CA SER A 356 -3.69 -12.22 -15.20
C SER A 356 -4.65 -11.53 -14.23
N TRP A 357 -5.59 -10.76 -14.77
CA TRP A 357 -6.69 -10.12 -14.04
C TRP A 357 -7.95 -10.18 -14.91
N ASN A 358 -9.04 -10.77 -14.41
CA ASN A 358 -10.31 -10.95 -15.13
C ASN A 358 -10.14 -11.46 -16.57
N ASN A 359 -9.38 -12.53 -16.74
CA ASN A 359 -9.05 -13.14 -18.05
C ASN A 359 -8.28 -12.22 -19.01
N LYS A 360 -7.76 -11.08 -18.55
CA LYS A 360 -6.86 -10.21 -19.30
C LYS A 360 -5.45 -10.34 -18.73
N ASN A 361 -4.46 -10.42 -19.60
CA ASN A 361 -3.06 -10.38 -19.20
C ASN A 361 -2.56 -8.94 -19.26
N LEU A 362 -1.89 -8.52 -18.20
CA LEU A 362 -1.42 -7.15 -18.00
C LEU A 362 0.07 -7.17 -17.73
N ILE A 363 0.83 -6.31 -18.41
CA ILE A 363 2.17 -5.92 -18.00
C ILE A 363 2.06 -4.64 -17.18
N ARG A 364 2.54 -4.67 -15.93
CA ARG A 364 2.42 -3.55 -15.00
C ARG A 364 3.77 -2.92 -14.71
N ILE A 365 3.88 -1.62 -14.93
CA ILE A 365 5.12 -0.86 -14.74
C ILE A 365 4.96 0.01 -13.51
N SER A 366 5.93 -0.08 -12.61
CA SER A 366 6.06 0.81 -11.44
C SER A 366 7.31 1.66 -11.61
N ILE A 367 7.13 2.95 -11.84
CA ILE A 367 8.21 3.93 -11.97
C ILE A 367 8.54 4.50 -10.59
N GLN A 368 9.81 4.64 -10.29
CA GLN A 368 10.30 5.35 -9.12
C GLN A 368 11.44 6.30 -9.52
N ALA A 369 11.88 7.15 -8.59
CA ALA A 369 12.91 8.17 -8.77
C ALA A 369 14.19 7.73 -9.51
N TYR A 370 14.53 6.44 -9.45
CA TYR A 370 15.73 5.86 -10.09
C TYR A 370 15.50 5.38 -11.53
N ASN A 371 14.27 5.36 -12.04
CA ASN A 371 13.96 4.95 -13.41
C ASN A 371 14.09 6.14 -14.37
N THR A 372 14.45 5.84 -15.62
CA THR A 372 14.66 6.83 -16.67
C THR A 372 13.89 6.46 -17.95
N LYS A 373 13.85 7.38 -18.92
CA LYS A 373 13.35 7.06 -20.27
C LYS A 373 14.17 5.95 -20.95
N GLU A 374 15.46 5.84 -20.62
CA GLU A 374 16.31 4.79 -21.17
C GLU A 374 15.92 3.41 -20.66
N ASP A 375 15.57 3.30 -19.38
CA ASP A 375 15.01 2.06 -18.82
C ASP A 375 13.72 1.65 -19.54
N VAL A 376 12.86 2.62 -19.88
CA VAL A 376 11.62 2.38 -20.63
C VAL A 376 11.93 1.86 -22.03
N ARG A 377 12.90 2.46 -22.74
CA ARG A 377 13.33 2.00 -24.07
C ARG A 377 13.82 0.57 -24.05
N LYS A 378 14.64 0.19 -23.06
CA LYS A 378 15.08 -1.21 -22.89
C LYS A 378 13.92 -2.20 -22.82
N LEU A 379 12.86 -1.86 -22.10
CA LEU A 379 11.65 -2.70 -22.03
C LEU A 379 10.89 -2.74 -23.36
N VAL A 380 10.73 -1.59 -24.03
CA VAL A 380 10.09 -1.52 -25.36
C VAL A 380 10.86 -2.37 -26.37
N ASP A 381 12.18 -2.24 -26.43
CA ASP A 381 13.05 -2.99 -27.34
C ASP A 381 12.97 -4.50 -27.07
N ALA A 382 13.03 -4.91 -25.79
CA ALA A 382 12.88 -6.31 -25.40
C ALA A 382 11.51 -6.89 -25.79
N LEU A 383 10.42 -6.15 -25.56
CA LEU A 383 9.08 -6.58 -25.97
C LEU A 383 8.95 -6.67 -27.50
N HIS A 384 9.57 -5.74 -28.24
CA HIS A 384 9.57 -5.77 -29.70
C HIS A 384 10.31 -7.00 -30.23
N GLU A 385 11.49 -7.32 -29.67
CA GLU A 385 12.27 -8.49 -30.03
C GLU A 385 11.53 -9.80 -29.73
N ILE A 386 10.95 -9.92 -28.52
CA ILE A 386 10.17 -11.09 -28.12
C ILE A 386 8.96 -11.30 -29.03
N ARG A 387 8.29 -10.21 -29.46
CA ARG A 387 7.13 -10.30 -30.37
C ARG A 387 7.52 -10.66 -31.81
N SER A 388 8.75 -10.34 -32.21
CA SER A 388 9.25 -10.58 -33.57
C SER A 388 9.76 -12.00 -33.78
N ASN A 389 10.02 -12.74 -32.69
CA ASN A 389 10.44 -14.14 -32.67
C ASN A 389 9.24 -15.06 -32.43
#